data_AF-A0A894X7M7-F1
#
_entry.id   AF-A0A894X7M7-F1
#
_cell.length_a   1.000
_cell.length_b   1.000
_cell.length_c   1.000
_cell.angle_alpha   90.00
_cell.angle_beta   90.00
_cell.angle_gamma   90.00
#
_symmetry.space_group_name_H-M   'P 1'
#
loop_
_entity.id
_entity.type
_entity.pdbx_description
1 polymer ?
#
loop_
_entity_poly.entity_id
_entity_poly.type
_entity_poly.pdbx_seq_one_letter_code
_entity_poly.pdbx_strand_id
1 'polypeptide(L)'
;MRTCVPVTPMLFIHRVRELPSREGQGLAFSRSLPMSHKASFGQLALTYCGKFLPLEVLQSAAGHYIGTRDTEGPVSRESHEYFRSHAAAQRALERGGWSQLAIP
;
A
#
# COMPACT_ATOMS: atom_id res chain seq x y z
N MET A 1 -20.66 -52.13 30.64
CA MET A 1 -19.97 -53.43 30.58
C MET A 1 -20.07 -54.01 29.17
N ARG A 2 -19.01 -53.88 28.34
CA ARG A 2 -18.72 -54.75 27.20
C ARG A 2 -17.19 -54.74 27.01
N THR A 3 -16.67 -55.93 26.81
CA THR A 3 -15.29 -56.36 27.02
C THR A 3 -14.53 -56.55 25.71
N CYS A 4 -13.22 -56.76 25.87
CA CYS A 4 -12.30 -57.51 25.00
C CYS A 4 -11.67 -56.81 23.78
N VAL A 5 -10.38 -56.49 23.98
CA VAL A 5 -9.28 -56.42 23.00
C VAL A 5 -9.16 -57.72 22.16
N PRO A 6 -8.47 -57.74 21.00
CA PRO A 6 -7.02 -58.04 21.03
C PRO A 6 -6.15 -57.53 19.83
N VAL A 7 -4.86 -57.35 20.15
CA VAL A 7 -3.64 -57.83 19.44
C VAL A 7 -3.18 -57.21 18.10
N THR A 8 -1.94 -56.70 18.14
CA THR A 8 -1.00 -56.40 17.04
C THR A 8 -0.49 -57.72 16.42
N PRO A 9 -0.02 -57.80 15.16
CA PRO A 9 1.44 -57.64 14.96
C PRO A 9 1.88 -57.07 13.59
N MET A 10 3.04 -56.42 13.64
CA MET A 10 4.20 -56.52 12.72
C MET A 10 3.95 -56.87 11.24
N LEU A 11 4.43 -56.00 10.33
CA LEU A 11 5.60 -56.33 9.49
C LEU A 11 6.12 -55.10 8.71
N PHE A 12 7.42 -54.84 8.88
CA PHE A 12 8.38 -54.54 7.81
C PHE A 12 7.95 -53.62 6.66
N ILE A 13 8.49 -52.39 6.62
CA ILE A 13 9.46 -52.01 5.56
C ILE A 13 10.55 -51.13 6.19
N HIS A 14 11.76 -51.65 6.14
CA HIS A 14 12.99 -50.99 6.54
C HIS A 14 13.32 -49.81 5.60
N ARG A 15 13.48 -48.62 6.20
CA ARG A 15 14.67 -47.78 6.08
C ARG A 15 15.26 -47.59 4.67
N VAL A 16 14.71 -46.64 3.92
CA VAL A 16 15.49 -45.86 2.94
C VAL A 16 15.91 -44.55 3.61
N ARG A 17 17.19 -44.43 3.94
CA ARG A 17 17.78 -43.17 4.44
C ARG A 17 19.12 -42.94 3.76
N GLU A 18 19.08 -42.31 2.58
CA GLU A 18 20.25 -41.73 1.91
C GLU A 18 19.79 -40.46 1.17
N LEU A 19 19.95 -39.27 1.79
CA LEU A 19 20.85 -38.14 1.43
C LEU A 19 20.34 -37.28 0.24
N PRO A 20 20.65 -35.97 0.10
CA PRO A 20 21.61 -35.15 0.85
C PRO A 20 21.04 -33.84 1.44
N SER A 21 21.78 -33.30 2.41
CA SER A 21 21.74 -31.88 2.77
C SER A 21 22.11 -31.04 1.54
N ARG A 22 21.18 -30.20 1.08
CA ARG A 22 21.48 -29.06 0.21
C ARG A 22 20.85 -27.83 0.83
N GLU A 23 21.66 -27.20 1.66
CA GLU A 23 21.57 -25.78 1.95
C GLU A 23 21.45 -25.02 0.63
N GLY A 24 20.44 -24.16 0.54
CA GLY A 24 20.25 -23.38 -0.67
C GLY A 24 18.91 -22.70 -0.71
N GLN A 25 18.95 -21.42 -0.35
CA GLN A 25 18.04 -20.37 -0.83
C GLN A 25 16.76 -20.20 0.00
N GLY A 26 16.93 -19.43 1.07
CA GLY A 26 15.85 -18.64 1.63
C GLY A 26 15.18 -17.84 0.51
N LEU A 27 13.91 -18.13 0.28
CA LEU A 27 13.03 -17.27 -0.49
C LEU A 27 12.67 -16.07 0.39
N ALA A 28 13.64 -15.17 0.57
CA ALA A 28 13.39 -13.79 0.97
C ALA A 28 12.74 -13.08 -0.22
N PHE A 29 11.52 -13.46 -0.57
CA PHE A 29 10.62 -12.60 -1.32
C PHE A 29 9.88 -11.72 -0.32
N SER A 30 10.61 -10.86 0.38
CA SER A 30 10.06 -9.56 0.77
C SER A 30 9.90 -8.73 -0.50
N ARG A 31 9.05 -9.20 -1.42
CA ARG A 31 8.53 -8.38 -2.49
C ARG A 31 7.46 -7.53 -1.83
N SER A 32 7.92 -6.49 -1.14
CA SER A 32 7.13 -5.29 -0.91
C SER A 32 6.43 -5.00 -2.23
N LEU A 33 5.13 -5.29 -2.31
CA LEU A 33 4.33 -4.81 -3.43
C LEU A 33 4.68 -3.32 -3.51
N PRO A 34 5.11 -2.80 -4.68
CA PRO A 34 5.24 -1.36 -4.82
C PRO A 34 3.88 -0.85 -4.37
N MET A 35 3.87 -0.05 -3.29
CA MET A 35 2.64 0.52 -2.77
C MET A 35 1.98 1.13 -4.00
N SER A 36 0.93 0.49 -4.49
CA SER A 36 0.13 1.05 -5.56
C SER A 36 -0.55 2.20 -4.86
N HIS A 37 0.15 3.34 -4.82
CA HIS A 37 -0.39 4.60 -4.37
C HIS A 37 -1.66 4.69 -5.20
N LYS A 38 -2.82 4.50 -4.55
CA LYS A 38 -4.10 4.77 -5.18
C LYS A 38 -3.94 6.19 -5.67
N ALA A 39 -3.73 6.35 -6.98
CA ALA A 39 -3.60 7.64 -7.60
C ALA A 39 -5.00 8.25 -7.53
N SER A 40 -5.28 8.86 -6.38
CA SER A 40 -6.44 9.71 -6.19
C SER A 40 -6.27 10.85 -7.18
N PHE A 41 -7.33 11.19 -7.89
CA PHE A 41 -7.35 12.29 -8.85
C PHE A 41 -7.94 13.54 -8.18
N GLY A 42 -7.62 14.71 -8.70
CA GLY A 42 -8.21 15.96 -8.24
C GLY A 42 -9.66 16.07 -8.65
N GLN A 43 -10.55 16.10 -7.65
CA GLN A 43 -11.98 16.29 -7.88
C GLN A 43 -12.26 17.72 -8.34
N LEU A 44 -11.62 18.73 -7.73
CA LEU A 44 -11.82 20.12 -8.14
C LEU A 44 -11.18 20.42 -9.48
N ALA A 45 -10.02 19.82 -9.77
CA ALA A 45 -9.41 19.88 -11.10
C ALA A 45 -10.38 19.38 -12.18
N LEU A 46 -11.06 18.25 -11.91
CA LEU A 46 -12.04 17.70 -12.83
C LEU A 46 -13.30 18.57 -12.92
N THR A 47 -13.85 19.00 -11.80
CA THR A 47 -15.11 19.77 -11.76
C THR A 47 -14.96 21.18 -12.33
N TYR A 48 -13.89 21.90 -11.99
CA TYR A 48 -13.72 23.32 -12.37
C TYR A 48 -12.83 23.51 -13.59
N CYS A 49 -11.82 22.67 -13.78
CA CYS A 49 -10.90 22.78 -14.92
C CYS A 49 -11.22 21.76 -16.04
N GLY A 50 -12.01 20.71 -15.75
CA GLY A 50 -12.26 19.63 -16.71
C GLY A 50 -11.06 18.73 -16.95
N LYS A 51 -10.05 18.77 -16.09
CA LYS A 51 -8.78 18.05 -16.26
C LYS A 51 -8.68 16.89 -15.27
N PHE A 52 -8.38 15.69 -15.79
CA PHE A 52 -8.11 14.52 -14.97
C PHE A 52 -6.63 14.48 -14.58
N LEU A 53 -6.31 15.09 -13.45
CA LEU A 53 -4.94 15.21 -12.95
C LEU A 53 -4.76 14.40 -11.66
N PRO A 54 -3.61 13.73 -11.49
CA PRO A 54 -3.31 13.00 -10.25
C PRO A 54 -3.11 13.97 -9.08
N LEU A 55 -3.47 13.53 -7.87
CA LEU A 55 -3.14 14.26 -6.65
C LEU A 55 -1.65 14.18 -6.37
N GLU A 56 -1.07 15.34 -6.10
CA GLU A 56 0.32 15.50 -5.68
C GLU A 56 0.42 16.50 -4.52
N VAL A 57 1.60 16.57 -3.92
CA VAL A 57 1.91 17.55 -2.89
C VAL A 57 2.52 18.77 -3.56
N LEU A 58 1.90 19.93 -3.37
CA LEU A 58 2.36 21.22 -3.87
C LEU A 58 2.75 22.14 -2.71
N GLN A 59 3.44 23.22 -3.03
CA GLN A 59 3.94 24.20 -2.05
C GLN A 59 3.54 25.62 -2.47
N SER A 60 3.10 26.40 -1.50
CA SER A 60 2.86 27.84 -1.62
C SER A 60 3.58 28.59 -0.49
N ALA A 61 3.44 29.92 -0.46
CA ALA A 61 3.97 30.75 0.62
C ALA A 61 3.39 30.40 2.00
N ALA A 62 2.16 29.84 2.05
CA ALA A 62 1.50 29.46 3.30
C ALA A 62 1.93 28.09 3.84
N GLY A 63 2.59 27.27 3.02
CA GLY A 63 3.01 25.91 3.38
C GLY A 63 2.77 24.91 2.25
N HIS A 64 2.70 23.63 2.60
CA HIS A 64 2.46 22.55 1.65
C HIS A 64 0.98 22.16 1.64
N TYR A 65 0.47 21.70 0.52
CA TYR A 65 -0.92 21.26 0.39
C TYR A 65 -1.03 20.14 -0.63
N ILE A 66 -2.14 19.43 -0.62
CA ILE A 66 -2.44 18.40 -1.61
C ILE A 66 -3.29 19.05 -2.69
N GLY A 67 -2.93 18.85 -3.94
CA GLY A 67 -3.63 19.43 -5.07
C GLY A 67 -3.27 18.72 -6.36
N THR A 68 -3.53 19.38 -7.47
CA THR A 68 -3.14 18.88 -8.79
C THR A 68 -2.20 19.86 -9.47
N ARG A 69 -1.30 19.33 -10.28
CA ARG A 69 -0.43 20.12 -11.14
C ARG A 69 -0.58 19.67 -12.58
N ASP A 70 -0.50 20.65 -13.47
CA ASP A 70 -0.36 20.47 -14.91
C ASP A 70 1.00 21.00 -15.36
N THR A 71 1.29 20.86 -16.65
CA THR A 71 2.50 21.36 -17.31
C THR A 71 2.76 22.85 -17.06
N GLU A 72 1.71 23.66 -16.97
CA GLU A 72 1.82 25.11 -16.72
C GLU A 72 1.96 25.49 -15.23
N GLY A 73 1.57 24.61 -14.31
CA GLY A 73 1.62 24.91 -12.88
C GLY A 73 0.53 24.25 -12.03
N PRO A 74 0.37 24.68 -10.76
CA PRO A 74 -0.68 24.20 -9.87
C PRO A 74 -2.08 24.54 -10.42
N VAL A 75 -2.92 23.53 -10.66
CA VAL A 75 -4.27 23.71 -11.23
C VAL A 75 -5.31 23.92 -10.14
N SER A 76 -5.30 23.08 -9.12
CA SER A 76 -6.27 23.15 -8.03
C SER A 76 -5.64 22.79 -6.69
N ARG A 77 -6.19 23.35 -5.61
CA ARG A 77 -5.91 22.95 -4.23
C ARG A 77 -7.02 22.04 -3.76
N GLU A 78 -6.71 20.76 -3.56
CA GLU A 78 -7.68 19.72 -3.22
C GLU A 78 -7.79 19.54 -1.70
N SER A 79 -6.72 19.77 -0.93
CA SER A 79 -6.80 19.78 0.53
C SER A 79 -7.32 21.10 1.08
N HIS A 80 -8.16 21.02 2.11
CA HIS A 80 -8.55 22.19 2.90
C HIS A 80 -7.40 22.70 3.77
N GLU A 81 -6.59 21.78 4.29
CA GLU A 81 -5.52 22.06 5.24
C GLU A 81 -4.18 22.34 4.55
N TYR A 82 -3.36 23.16 5.21
CA TYR A 82 -1.94 23.33 4.89
C TYR A 82 -1.08 22.53 5.87
N PHE A 83 -0.04 21.91 5.34
CA PHE A 83 0.95 21.12 6.08
C PHE A 83 2.24 21.90 6.27
N ARG A 84 2.86 21.70 7.43
CA ARG A 84 4.13 22.34 7.79
C ARG A 84 5.32 21.85 6.97
N SER A 85 5.24 20.67 6.34
CA SER A 85 6.30 20.10 5.51
C SER A 85 5.75 19.23 4.39
N HIS A 86 6.52 19.11 3.30
CA HIS A 86 6.23 18.20 2.19
C HIS A 86 6.01 16.77 2.69
N ALA A 87 6.89 16.27 3.56
CA ALA A 87 6.78 14.92 4.11
C ALA A 87 5.48 14.70 4.90
N ALA A 88 5.00 15.71 5.65
CA ALA A 88 3.73 15.62 6.35
C ALA A 88 2.55 15.54 5.37
N ALA A 89 2.55 16.36 4.33
CA ALA A 89 1.53 16.34 3.28
C ALA A 89 1.54 15.02 2.50
N GLN A 90 2.72 14.50 2.15
CA GLN A 90 2.84 13.24 1.43
C GLN A 90 2.30 12.08 2.26
N ARG A 91 2.67 12.01 3.55
CA ARG A 91 2.11 11.00 4.47
C ARG A 91 0.61 11.14 4.64
N ALA A 92 0.06 12.35 4.57
CA ALA A 92 -1.38 12.56 4.61
C ALA A 92 -2.02 12.03 3.31
N LEU A 93 -1.46 12.36 2.14
CA LEU A 93 -1.89 11.86 0.84
C LEU A 93 -1.89 10.32 0.79
N GLU A 94 -0.78 9.70 1.20
CA GLU A 94 -0.61 8.23 1.20
C GLU A 94 -1.58 7.53 2.17
N ARG A 95 -1.86 8.13 3.33
CA ARG A 95 -2.75 7.56 4.35
C ARG A 95 -4.23 7.95 4.16
N GLY A 96 -4.53 8.88 3.28
CA GLY A 96 -5.85 9.53 3.21
C GLY A 96 -6.18 10.38 4.45
N GLY A 97 -5.17 10.85 5.17
CA GLY A 97 -5.32 11.65 6.39
C GLY A 97 -5.45 13.15 6.15
N TRP A 98 -6.17 13.54 5.10
CA TRP A 98 -6.41 14.94 4.72
C TRP A 98 -7.89 15.10 4.33
N SER A 99 -8.41 16.31 4.51
CA SER A 99 -9.81 16.62 4.17
C SER A 99 -9.91 17.29 2.80
N GLN A 100 -10.80 16.79 1.94
CA GLN A 100 -11.12 17.41 0.65
C GLN A 100 -11.72 18.80 0.88
N LEU A 101 -11.21 19.80 0.16
CA LEU A 101 -11.75 21.13 0.09
C LEU A 101 -13.12 21.06 -0.60
N ALA A 102 -14.19 21.25 0.18
CA ALA A 102 -15.54 21.45 -0.34
C ALA A 102 -15.69 22.91 -0.77
N ILE A 103 -15.64 23.16 -2.07
CA ILE A 103 -16.05 24.46 -2.64
C ILE A 103 -17.52 24.37 -3.07
N PRO A 104 -18.35 25.37 -2.74
CA PRO A 104 -19.78 25.40 -3.06
C PRO A 104 -20.08 25.65 -4.54
#